data_AF-A0A1C5WP26-F1
#
_entry.id   AF-A0A1C5WP26-F1
#
_cell.length_a   1.000
_cell.length_b   1.000
_cell.length_c   1.000
_cell.angle_alpha   90.00
_cell.angle_beta   90.00
_cell.angle_gamma   90.00
#
_symmetry.space_group_name_H-M   'P 1'
#
loop_
_entity.id
_entity.type
_entity.pdbx_description
1 polymer ?
#
loop_
_entity_poly.entity_id
_entity_poly.type
_entity_poly.pdbx_seq_one_letter_code
_entity_poly.pdbx_strand_id
1 'polypeptide(L)'
;MEHFLKNYVSHLEDKGWFDRVILAMDERSEEEMEAALNLIESIWNKEGKALKTGGYVGNFYPQLRERLFVVTPHISNICDKPIPFSLFRTVAGERRSQGKLTDLYGMIADCPGIFSMSDPGEVAWTIWYVAFYGTNGSVKWAYDAWCEKPLEDNAHPYFEVGDMLLIYPGM
;
A
#
# COMPACT_ATOMS: atom_id res chain seq x y z
N MET A 1 8.83 -14.06 -16.28
CA MET A 1 8.90 -12.85 -15.45
C MET A 1 10.11 -11.98 -15.80
N GLU A 2 11.33 -12.51 -15.79
CA GLU A 2 12.55 -11.74 -16.11
C GLU A 2 12.50 -11.00 -17.46
N HIS A 3 12.08 -11.67 -18.54
CA HIS A 3 11.95 -11.06 -19.86
C HIS A 3 10.98 -9.88 -19.87
N PHE A 4 9.85 -10.00 -19.16
CA PHE A 4 8.87 -8.92 -19.00
C PHE A 4 9.51 -7.72 -18.29
N LEU A 5 10.18 -7.94 -17.16
CA LEU A 5 10.80 -6.87 -16.38
C LEU A 5 11.89 -6.15 -17.17
N LYS A 6 12.74 -6.87 -17.92
CA LYS A 6 13.76 -6.27 -18.80
C LYS A 6 13.14 -5.36 -19.87
N ASN A 7 12.10 -5.85 -20.56
CA ASN A 7 11.38 -5.05 -21.55
C ASN A 7 10.65 -3.85 -20.92
N TYR A 8 10.07 -4.03 -19.73
CA TYR A 8 9.37 -2.97 -19.02
C TYR A 8 10.33 -1.86 -18.57
N VAL A 9 11.50 -2.22 -18.02
CA VAL A 9 12.56 -1.25 -17.68
C VAL A 9 12.98 -0.44 -18.91
N SER A 10 13.28 -1.09 -20.03
CA SER A 10 13.62 -0.38 -21.28
C SER A 10 12.50 0.55 -21.73
N HIS A 11 11.25 0.10 -21.67
CA HIS A 11 10.10 0.92 -22.03
C HIS A 11 9.96 2.16 -21.13
N LEU A 12 10.14 2.00 -19.82
CA LEU A 12 10.07 3.10 -18.86
C LEU A 12 11.20 4.11 -19.04
N GLU A 13 12.39 3.66 -19.43
CA GLU A 13 13.50 4.56 -19.80
C GLU A 13 13.17 5.38 -21.05
N ASP A 14 12.70 4.72 -22.11
CA ASP A 14 12.35 5.39 -23.37
C ASP A 14 11.24 6.43 -23.18
N LYS A 15 10.36 6.22 -22.20
CA LYS A 15 9.30 7.16 -21.81
C LYS A 15 9.74 8.22 -20.79
N GLY A 16 10.90 8.08 -20.15
CA GLY A 16 11.32 8.93 -19.04
C GLY A 16 10.47 8.77 -17.77
N TRP A 17 9.91 7.58 -17.55
CA TRP A 17 8.99 7.26 -16.44
C TRP A 17 9.62 6.41 -15.34
N PHE A 18 10.84 5.88 -15.56
CA PHE A 18 11.49 4.92 -14.65
C PHE A 18 11.44 5.34 -13.18
N ASP A 19 11.85 6.58 -12.85
CA ASP A 19 11.89 7.06 -11.46
C ASP A 19 10.51 7.30 -10.82
N ARG A 20 9.45 7.35 -11.62
CA ARG A 20 8.06 7.60 -11.18
C ARG A 20 7.28 6.32 -10.91
N VAL A 21 7.77 5.19 -11.41
CA VAL A 21 7.10 3.90 -11.28
C VAL A 21 7.51 3.20 -10.00
N ILE A 22 6.51 2.63 -9.33
CA ILE A 22 6.66 1.70 -8.22
C ILE A 22 6.00 0.40 -8.67
N LEU A 23 6.75 -0.70 -8.68
CA LEU A 23 6.19 -2.02 -8.95
C LEU A 23 5.49 -2.51 -7.68
N ALA A 24 4.17 -2.66 -7.77
CA ALA A 24 3.33 -3.03 -6.65
C ALA A 24 3.56 -4.49 -6.25
N MET A 25 3.60 -4.75 -4.94
CA MET A 25 3.58 -6.07 -4.33
C MET A 25 2.38 -6.20 -3.39
N ASP A 26 1.92 -7.43 -3.21
CA ASP A 26 0.75 -7.75 -2.40
C ASP A 26 1.13 -8.71 -1.26
N GLU A 27 0.23 -8.92 -0.30
CA GLU A 27 0.50 -9.66 0.93
C GLU A 27 0.76 -11.15 0.66
N ARG A 28 2.04 -11.49 0.50
CA ARG A 28 2.53 -12.85 0.33
C ARG A 28 3.43 -13.26 1.48
N SER A 29 3.82 -14.53 1.52
CA SER A 29 4.81 -14.98 2.51
C SER A 29 6.11 -14.20 2.34
N GLU A 30 6.89 -14.12 3.42
CA GLU A 30 8.21 -13.47 3.38
C GLU A 30 9.09 -14.06 2.27
N GLU A 31 9.13 -15.39 2.16
CA GLU A 31 9.89 -16.12 1.13
C GLU A 31 9.49 -15.72 -0.29
N GLU A 32 8.18 -15.64 -0.57
CA GLU A 32 7.68 -15.24 -1.89
C GLU A 32 8.02 -13.77 -2.21
N MET A 33 7.89 -12.89 -1.21
CA MET A 33 8.24 -11.47 -1.35
C MET A 33 9.74 -11.29 -1.59
N GLU A 34 10.60 -11.99 -0.84
CA GLU A 34 12.05 -11.96 -1.02
C GLU A 34 12.47 -12.50 -2.39
N ALA A 35 11.87 -13.60 -2.84
CA ALA A 35 12.14 -14.17 -4.16
C ALA A 35 11.82 -13.17 -5.27
N ALA A 36 10.69 -12.47 -5.16
CA ALA A 36 10.30 -11.43 -6.10
C ALA A 36 11.26 -10.22 -6.07
N LEU A 37 11.61 -9.73 -4.87
CA LEU A 37 12.57 -8.63 -4.71
C LEU A 37 13.94 -8.98 -5.29
N ASN A 38 14.45 -10.19 -5.04
CA ASN A 38 15.73 -10.65 -5.58
C ASN A 38 15.74 -10.61 -7.12
N LEU A 39 14.64 -11.03 -7.77
CA LEU A 39 14.52 -10.95 -9.22
C LEU A 39 14.46 -9.49 -9.70
N ILE A 40 13.65 -8.64 -9.08
CA ILE A 40 13.48 -7.24 -9.48
C ILE A 40 14.80 -6.47 -9.31
N GLU A 41 15.50 -6.67 -8.20
CA GLU A 41 16.78 -6.03 -7.89
C GLU A 41 17.94 -6.53 -8.75
N SER A 42 17.79 -7.68 -9.44
CA SER A 42 18.77 -8.18 -10.41
C SER A 42 18.68 -7.51 -11.79
N ILE A 43 17.65 -6.71 -12.05
CA ILE A 43 17.39 -6.08 -13.34
C ILE A 43 17.58 -4.58 -13.20
N TRP A 44 18.58 -4.05 -13.91
CA TRP A 44 18.96 -2.65 -13.82
C TRP A 44 18.64 -1.88 -15.10
N ASN A 45 18.37 -0.59 -14.91
CA ASN A 45 18.35 0.38 -16.00
C ASN A 45 19.78 0.76 -16.43
N LYS A 46 19.92 1.65 -17.43
CA LYS A 46 21.23 2.09 -17.95
C LYS A 46 22.09 2.83 -16.92
N GLU A 47 21.48 3.35 -15.86
CA GLU A 47 22.15 4.03 -14.74
C GLU A 47 22.51 3.08 -13.58
N GLY A 48 22.25 1.77 -13.71
CA GLY A 48 22.53 0.80 -12.66
C GLY A 48 21.51 0.80 -11.51
N LYS A 49 20.31 1.35 -11.72
CA LYS A 49 19.22 1.36 -10.73
C LYS A 49 18.21 0.26 -11.03
N ALA A 50 17.75 -0.43 -9.98
CA ALA A 50 16.59 -1.31 -10.03
C ALA A 50 15.28 -0.51 -9.91
N LEU A 51 14.14 -1.12 -10.30
CA LEU A 51 12.82 -0.53 -10.10
C LEU A 51 12.52 -0.36 -8.61
N LYS A 52 11.84 0.74 -8.26
CA LYS A 52 11.24 0.89 -6.94
C LYS A 52 10.16 -0.16 -6.77
N THR A 53 10.08 -0.76 -5.59
CA THR A 53 9.05 -1.73 -5.21
C THR A 53 8.29 -1.24 -4.00
N GLY A 54 7.02 -1.59 -3.87
CA GLY A 54 6.24 -1.20 -2.70
C GLY A 54 4.84 -1.76 -2.71
N GLY A 55 4.15 -1.68 -1.58
CA GLY A 55 2.77 -2.13 -1.49
C GLY A 55 2.42 -2.68 -0.11
N TYR A 56 1.46 -3.59 -0.11
CA TYR A 56 0.87 -4.16 1.10
C TYR A 56 1.79 -5.22 1.70
N VAL A 57 1.86 -5.25 3.03
CA VAL A 57 2.64 -6.24 3.77
C VAL A 57 1.82 -6.83 4.90
N GLY A 58 1.67 -8.16 4.89
CA GLY A 58 0.97 -8.87 5.96
C GLY A 58 1.70 -8.82 7.30
N ASN A 59 3.03 -8.64 7.29
CA ASN A 59 3.87 -8.51 8.47
C ASN A 59 4.94 -7.41 8.28
N PHE A 60 5.31 -6.72 9.37
CA PHE A 60 6.25 -5.59 9.33
C PHE A 60 7.70 -6.02 9.56
N TYR A 61 8.16 -6.96 8.75
CA TYR A 61 9.49 -7.55 8.85
C TYR A 61 10.61 -6.58 8.42
N PRO A 62 11.71 -6.42 9.21
CA PRO A 62 12.87 -5.58 8.86
C PRO A 62 13.42 -5.79 7.44
N GLN A 63 13.66 -7.03 7.05
CA GLN A 63 14.21 -7.48 5.79
C GLN A 63 13.38 -7.04 4.57
N LEU A 64 12.04 -7.01 4.70
CA LEU A 64 11.16 -6.50 3.65
C LEU A 64 11.06 -4.98 3.71
N ARG A 65 10.77 -4.42 4.91
CA ARG A 65 10.50 -2.98 5.06
C ARG A 65 11.71 -2.11 4.77
N GLU A 66 12.93 -2.64 4.79
CA GLU A 66 14.14 -1.87 4.45
C GLU A 66 14.41 -1.82 2.95
N ARG A 67 14.03 -2.87 2.21
CA ARG A 67 14.20 -2.96 0.75
C ARG A 67 13.13 -2.19 -0.02
N LEU A 68 11.88 -2.22 0.46
CA LEU A 68 10.75 -1.59 -0.21
C LEU A 68 10.81 -0.04 -0.18
N PHE A 69 10.51 0.58 -1.31
CA PHE A 69 10.32 2.02 -1.42
C PHE A 69 9.02 2.48 -0.72
N VAL A 70 7.92 1.74 -0.84
CA VAL A 70 6.66 1.95 -0.10
C VAL A 70 6.32 0.73 0.73
N VAL A 71 5.98 0.92 2.00
CA VAL A 71 5.55 -0.16 2.90
C VAL A 71 4.23 0.24 3.52
N THR A 72 3.21 -0.60 3.33
CA THR A 72 1.82 -0.30 3.72
C THR A 72 1.25 -1.46 4.54
N PRO A 73 1.58 -1.58 5.85
CA PRO A 73 0.98 -2.59 6.71
C PRO A 73 -0.49 -2.27 7.00
N HIS A 74 -1.25 -3.32 7.28
CA HIS A 74 -2.63 -3.20 7.74
C HIS A 74 -2.69 -2.48 9.09
N ILE A 75 -3.72 -1.67 9.32
CA ILE A 75 -3.86 -0.86 10.55
C ILE A 75 -3.97 -1.74 11.81
N SER A 76 -4.61 -2.90 11.71
CA SER A 76 -4.73 -3.87 12.82
C SER A 76 -3.37 -4.42 13.27
N ASN A 77 -2.37 -4.52 12.39
CA ASN A 77 -1.00 -4.93 12.77
C ASN A 77 -0.35 -3.94 13.76
N ILE A 78 -0.92 -2.77 13.94
CA ILE A 78 -0.49 -1.79 14.94
C ILE A 78 -1.43 -1.84 16.16
N CYS A 79 -2.73 -1.90 15.94
CA CYS A 79 -3.74 -1.93 17.00
C CYS A 79 -3.64 -3.18 17.89
N ASP A 80 -3.44 -4.35 17.30
CA ASP A 80 -3.33 -5.62 18.00
C ASP A 80 -1.94 -5.84 18.62
N LYS A 81 -1.06 -4.83 18.48
CA LYS A 81 0.31 -4.76 19.00
C LYS A 81 1.31 -5.84 18.56
N PRO A 82 1.21 -6.51 17.38
CA PRO A 82 2.37 -7.25 16.88
C PRO A 82 3.52 -6.29 16.51
N ILE A 83 3.24 -5.01 16.25
CA ILE A 83 4.25 -3.96 16.03
C ILE A 83 4.25 -2.97 17.22
N PRO A 84 5.35 -2.87 18.00
CA PRO A 84 5.45 -1.86 19.04
C PRO A 84 5.32 -0.43 18.48
N PHE A 85 4.51 0.39 19.13
CA PHE A 85 4.28 1.80 18.77
C PHE A 85 5.58 2.59 18.53
N SER A 86 6.53 2.48 19.47
CA SER A 86 7.81 3.20 19.40
C SER A 86 8.63 2.74 18.20
N LEU A 87 8.63 1.43 17.90
CA LEU A 87 9.31 0.87 16.74
C LEU A 87 8.71 1.43 15.45
N PHE A 88 7.38 1.39 15.31
CA PHE A 88 6.72 1.84 14.07
C PHE A 88 7.02 3.31 13.77
N ARG A 89 6.96 4.19 14.79
CA ARG A 89 7.29 5.61 14.63
C ARG A 89 8.75 5.85 14.26
N THR A 90 9.67 5.18 14.94
CA THR A 90 11.11 5.28 14.62
C THR A 90 11.36 4.87 13.18
N VAL A 91 10.85 3.72 12.77
CA VAL A 91 11.01 3.21 11.40
C VAL A 91 10.37 4.13 10.37
N ALA A 92 9.17 4.64 10.62
CA ALA A 92 8.51 5.59 9.71
C ALA A 92 9.35 6.87 9.53
N GLY A 93 9.93 7.38 10.63
CA GLY A 93 10.83 8.54 10.60
C GLY A 93 12.13 8.28 9.83
N GLU A 94 12.78 7.14 10.07
CA GLU A 94 14.00 6.73 9.35
C GLU A 94 13.74 6.52 7.86
N ARG A 95 12.63 5.86 7.49
CA ARG A 95 12.25 5.69 6.08
C ARG A 95 12.01 7.03 5.40
N ARG A 96 11.34 7.96 6.08
CA ARG A 96 11.10 9.31 5.55
C ARG A 96 12.40 10.08 5.31
N SER A 97 13.39 9.98 6.19
CA SER A 97 14.71 10.64 5.99
C SER A 97 15.49 10.04 4.81
N GLN A 98 15.20 8.80 4.42
CA GLN A 98 15.72 8.14 3.22
C GLN A 98 14.90 8.44 1.95
N GLY A 99 13.83 9.25 2.04
CA GLY A 99 12.92 9.52 0.93
C GLY A 99 11.99 8.34 0.58
N LYS A 100 11.87 7.34 1.46
CA LYS A 100 10.95 6.21 1.34
C LYS A 100 9.61 6.52 2.00
N LEU A 101 8.56 5.80 1.61
CA LEU A 101 7.19 6.01 2.07
C LEU A 101 6.73 4.89 3.00
N THR A 102 6.08 5.26 4.10
CA THR A 102 5.40 4.32 4.99
C THR A 102 3.95 4.76 5.07
N ASP A 103 3.02 3.95 4.60
CA ASP A 103 1.58 4.27 4.61
C ASP A 103 0.84 3.28 5.51
N LEU A 104 -0.47 3.46 5.70
CA LEU A 104 -1.36 2.52 6.38
C LEU A 104 -2.53 2.17 5.47
N TYR A 105 -3.09 0.99 5.62
CA TYR A 105 -4.37 0.67 5.00
C TYR A 105 -5.28 -0.05 5.98
N GLY A 106 -6.58 0.06 5.75
CA GLY A 106 -7.58 -0.78 6.39
C GLY A 106 -8.33 -1.58 5.34
N MET A 107 -9.03 -2.62 5.77
CA MET A 107 -9.85 -3.48 4.93
C MET A 107 -11.17 -3.80 5.64
N ILE A 108 -11.90 -4.79 5.13
CA ILE A 108 -13.09 -5.34 5.75
C ILE A 108 -12.86 -5.74 7.21
N ALA A 109 -13.92 -5.73 8.01
CA ALA A 109 -13.94 -5.96 9.44
C ALA A 109 -13.16 -4.95 10.31
N ASP A 110 -12.55 -3.92 9.72
CA ASP A 110 -11.89 -2.88 10.50
C ASP A 110 -12.87 -1.91 11.17
N CYS A 111 -12.48 -1.48 12.36
CA CYS A 111 -12.98 -0.28 13.00
C CYS A 111 -11.78 0.46 13.59
N PRO A 112 -11.46 1.68 13.15
CA PRO A 112 -12.26 2.53 12.23
C PRO A 112 -12.28 2.08 10.76
N GLY A 113 -13.46 2.05 10.15
CA GLY A 113 -13.70 1.64 8.77
C GLY A 113 -13.97 2.79 7.80
N ILE A 114 -13.96 2.47 6.50
CA ILE A 114 -14.34 3.40 5.40
C ILE A 114 -15.44 2.73 4.57
N PHE A 115 -16.61 2.58 5.20
CA PHE A 115 -17.80 1.94 4.65
C PHE A 115 -18.99 2.92 4.65
N SER A 116 -20.06 2.59 3.92
CA SER A 116 -21.29 3.40 3.93
C SER A 116 -21.99 3.42 5.28
N MET A 117 -21.75 2.39 6.10
CA MET A 117 -22.31 2.28 7.45
C MET A 117 -21.39 2.83 8.54
N SER A 118 -20.14 3.20 8.20
CA SER A 118 -19.20 3.79 9.15
C SER A 118 -19.64 5.19 9.56
N ASP A 119 -19.36 5.57 10.80
CA ASP A 119 -19.46 6.97 11.20
C ASP A 119 -18.45 7.80 10.39
N PRO A 120 -18.82 8.93 9.77
CA PRO A 120 -17.86 9.76 9.02
C PRO A 120 -16.65 10.21 9.85
N GLY A 121 -16.78 10.22 11.18
CA GLY A 121 -15.68 10.47 12.12
C GLY A 121 -14.58 9.39 12.09
N GLU A 122 -14.89 8.15 11.70
CA GLU A 122 -13.93 7.06 11.56
C GLU A 122 -12.87 7.37 10.50
N VAL A 123 -13.30 7.88 9.34
CA VAL A 123 -12.37 8.30 8.27
C VAL A 123 -11.47 9.44 8.73
N ALA A 124 -12.03 10.44 9.43
CA ALA A 124 -11.24 11.53 9.99
C ALA A 124 -10.24 11.02 11.04
N TRP A 125 -10.64 10.06 11.87
CA TRP A 125 -9.77 9.43 12.86
C TRP A 125 -8.60 8.71 12.21
N THR A 126 -8.81 7.99 11.10
CA THR A 126 -7.73 7.31 10.37
C THR A 126 -6.64 8.29 9.93
N ILE A 127 -7.01 9.50 9.52
CA ILE A 127 -6.03 10.55 9.16
C ILE A 127 -5.29 11.08 10.39
N TRP A 128 -5.96 11.24 11.54
CA TRP A 128 -5.29 11.56 12.80
C TRP A 128 -4.32 10.46 13.24
N TYR A 129 -4.69 9.20 13.01
CA TYR A 129 -3.83 8.04 13.29
C TYR A 129 -2.56 8.06 12.44
N VAL A 130 -2.68 8.33 11.13
CA VAL A 130 -1.53 8.56 10.22
C VAL A 130 -0.59 9.64 10.78
N ALA A 131 -1.15 10.79 11.18
CA ALA A 131 -0.37 11.89 11.75
C ALA A 131 0.32 11.50 13.07
N PHE A 132 -0.36 10.78 13.95
CA PHE A 132 0.16 10.32 15.24
C PHE A 132 1.38 9.40 15.08
N TYR A 133 1.35 8.47 14.12
CA TYR A 133 2.48 7.59 13.83
C TYR A 133 3.56 8.25 12.97
N GLY A 134 3.27 9.39 12.35
CA GLY A 134 4.20 10.07 11.45
C GLY A 134 4.42 9.29 10.14
N THR A 135 3.41 8.52 9.70
CA THR A 135 3.40 7.88 8.38
C THR A 135 3.11 8.92 7.29
N ASN A 136 3.24 8.52 6.02
CA ASN A 136 3.07 9.39 4.86
C ASN A 136 1.59 9.58 4.52
N GLY A 137 0.77 8.55 4.68
CA GLY A 137 -0.65 8.61 4.37
C GLY A 137 -1.41 7.34 4.74
N SER A 138 -2.62 7.25 4.20
CA SER A 138 -3.46 6.06 4.22
C SER A 138 -3.90 5.72 2.79
N VAL A 139 -4.06 4.42 2.51
CA VAL A 139 -4.47 3.88 1.21
C VAL A 139 -5.82 3.18 1.37
N LYS A 140 -6.77 3.48 0.47
CA LYS A 140 -7.98 2.68 0.25
C LYS A 140 -7.87 2.03 -1.12
N TRP A 141 -8.17 0.74 -1.20
CA TRP A 141 -7.98 -0.06 -2.41
C TRP A 141 -8.98 0.28 -3.52
N ALA A 142 -10.20 0.66 -3.14
CA ALA A 142 -11.28 0.94 -4.07
C ALA A 142 -11.69 2.41 -4.02
N TYR A 143 -11.28 3.17 -5.03
CA TYR A 143 -11.78 4.51 -5.27
C TYR A 143 -13.17 4.49 -5.93
N ASP A 144 -13.32 3.68 -6.98
CA ASP A 144 -14.46 3.65 -7.89
C ASP A 144 -14.76 2.24 -8.44
N ALA A 145 -14.52 1.19 -7.66
CA ALA A 145 -14.78 -0.21 -8.03
C ALA A 145 -16.29 -0.56 -7.93
N TRP A 146 -17.14 0.21 -8.61
CA TRP A 146 -18.59 0.18 -8.47
C TRP A 146 -19.22 -1.18 -8.73
N CYS A 147 -20.25 -1.50 -7.95
CA CYS A 147 -21.24 -2.53 -8.25
C CYS A 147 -22.07 -2.16 -9.50
N GLU A 148 -22.97 -3.04 -9.97
CA GLU A 148 -23.75 -2.82 -11.20
C GLU A 148 -24.57 -1.51 -11.18
N LYS A 149 -25.15 -1.16 -10.02
CA LYS A 149 -25.99 0.04 -9.84
C LYS A 149 -25.62 0.81 -8.57
N PRO A 150 -24.46 1.46 -8.52
CA PRO A 150 -23.89 1.98 -7.27
C PRO A 150 -24.72 3.11 -6.64
N LEU A 151 -25.57 3.81 -7.41
CA LEU A 151 -26.48 4.84 -6.89
C LEU A 151 -27.74 4.27 -6.21
N GLU A 152 -28.07 3.01 -6.49
CA GLU A 152 -29.24 2.31 -5.96
C GLU A 152 -28.83 1.33 -4.85
N ASP A 153 -27.76 0.57 -5.08
CA ASP A 153 -27.26 -0.48 -4.19
C ASP A 153 -25.74 -0.63 -4.35
N ASN A 154 -25.02 -0.55 -3.23
CA ASN A 154 -23.58 -0.74 -3.13
C ASN A 154 -23.18 -1.89 -2.20
N ALA A 155 -24.11 -2.81 -1.93
CA ALA A 155 -23.80 -4.07 -1.27
C ALA A 155 -22.99 -4.98 -2.20
N HIS A 156 -22.02 -5.68 -1.61
CA HIS A 156 -21.17 -6.65 -2.29
C HIS A 156 -21.16 -7.96 -1.51
N PRO A 157 -21.15 -9.15 -2.17
CA PRO A 157 -21.24 -10.43 -1.46
C PRO A 157 -20.03 -10.75 -0.56
N TYR A 158 -18.91 -10.05 -0.74
CA TYR A 158 -17.67 -10.32 -0.02
C TYR A 158 -17.24 -9.24 0.97
N PHE A 159 -17.81 -8.03 0.89
CA PHE A 159 -17.30 -6.86 1.61
C PHE A 159 -18.43 -6.06 2.23
N GLU A 160 -18.12 -5.29 3.29
CA GLU A 160 -19.07 -4.35 3.88
C GLU A 160 -19.59 -3.37 2.83
N VAL A 161 -20.85 -2.96 3.03
CA VAL A 161 -21.54 -2.03 2.14
C VAL A 161 -20.72 -0.73 2.03
N GLY A 162 -20.35 -0.38 0.81
CA GLY A 162 -19.52 0.79 0.53
C GLY A 162 -18.01 0.58 0.63
N ASP A 163 -17.50 -0.63 0.89
CA ASP A 163 -16.04 -0.86 0.81
C ASP A 163 -15.50 -0.66 -0.61
N MET A 164 -16.29 -1.08 -1.61
CA MET A 164 -15.97 -1.05 -3.04
C MET A 164 -15.92 0.35 -3.67
N LEU A 165 -16.12 1.43 -2.92
CA LEU A 165 -16.04 2.78 -3.45
C LEU A 165 -15.66 3.81 -2.39
N LEU A 166 -15.10 4.92 -2.85
CA LEU A 166 -15.00 6.17 -2.11
C LEU A 166 -15.89 7.26 -2.74
N ILE A 167 -16.16 7.14 -4.04
CA ILE A 167 -16.96 8.09 -4.81
C ILE A 167 -18.12 7.40 -5.52
N TYR A 168 -19.22 8.13 -5.73
CA TYR A 168 -20.31 7.70 -6.60
C TYR A 168 -20.09 8.23 -8.03
N PRO A 169 -20.64 7.56 -9.07
CA PRO A 169 -20.56 8.05 -10.43
C PRO A 169 -21.33 9.36 -10.62
N GLY A 170 -20.90 10.19 -11.58
CA GLY A 170 -21.58 11.45 -11.92
C GLY A 170 -21.17 12.65 -11.08
N MET A 171 -20.13 12.52 -10.24
CA MET A 171 -19.36 13.64 -9.72
C MET A 171 -18.37 14.19 -10.75
#